data_AF-A0A2D8BAU2-F1
#
_entry.id   AF-A0A2D8BAU2-F1
#
_cell.length_a   1.000
_cell.length_b   1.000
_cell.length_c   1.000
_cell.angle_alpha   90.00
_cell.angle_beta   90.00
_cell.angle_gamma   90.00
#
_symmetry.space_group_name_H-M   'P 1'
#
loop_
_entity.id
_entity.type
_entity.pdbx_description
1 polymer ?
#
loop_
_entity_poly.entity_id
_entity_poly.type
_entity_poly.pdbx_seq_one_letter_code
_entity_poly.pdbx_strand_id
1 'polypeptide(L)'
;MSDAPVPDASLLPAWLAANEADALLAGLLEQVPWEVHRIRMFGRWVDSPRLSCWIGDPGTGYVYSGARFEPRPWPAMLQALRPRIDEAAGVAMNSVLANLYREGRDAMGWH
;
A
#
# COMPACT_ATOMS: atom_id res chain seq x y z
N MET A 1 22.10 23.58 -10.92
CA MET A 1 21.12 22.71 -10.22
C MET A 1 20.65 21.71 -11.25
N SER A 2 20.91 20.43 -11.02
CA SER A 2 20.60 19.35 -11.97
C SER A 2 19.09 19.21 -12.12
N ASP A 3 18.57 19.42 -13.32
CA ASP A 3 17.23 18.99 -13.74
C ASP A 3 17.28 17.46 -13.85
N ALA A 4 16.97 16.77 -12.75
CA ALA A 4 16.75 15.33 -12.84
C ALA A 4 15.49 15.11 -13.69
N PRO A 5 15.50 14.17 -14.66
CA PRO A 5 14.30 13.87 -15.43
C PRO A 5 13.19 13.48 -14.45
N VAL A 6 12.02 14.14 -14.59
CA VAL A 6 10.81 13.72 -13.89
C VAL A 6 10.55 12.27 -14.34
N PRO A 7 10.44 11.30 -13.41
CA PRO A 7 10.16 9.93 -13.81
C PRO A 7 8.84 9.89 -14.58
N ASP A 8 8.78 9.02 -15.59
CA ASP A 8 7.55 8.79 -16.36
C ASP A 8 6.41 8.42 -15.41
N ALA A 9 5.37 9.26 -15.38
CA ALA A 9 4.17 9.05 -14.58
C ALA A 9 2.96 8.95 -15.50
N SER A 10 2.13 7.93 -15.30
CA SER A 10 0.89 7.72 -16.03
C SER A 10 -0.31 7.76 -15.09
N LEU A 11 -1.39 8.42 -15.52
CA LEU A 11 -2.66 8.46 -14.81
C LEU A 11 -3.71 7.70 -15.63
N LEU A 12 -4.30 6.67 -15.02
CA LEU A 12 -5.42 5.91 -15.59
C LEU A 12 -6.70 6.23 -14.79
N PRO A 13 -7.43 7.30 -15.14
CA PRO A 13 -8.65 7.65 -14.42
C PRO A 13 -9.71 6.56 -14.61
N ALA A 14 -10.47 6.27 -13.54
CA ALA A 14 -11.52 5.24 -13.56
C ALA A 14 -11.04 3.87 -14.09
N TRP A 15 -9.80 3.48 -13.76
CA TRP A 15 -9.23 2.19 -14.15
C TRP A 15 -10.04 0.99 -13.63
N LEU A 16 -10.66 1.14 -12.46
CA LEU A 16 -11.72 0.25 -11.98
C LEU A 16 -13.09 0.88 -12.25
N ALA A 17 -14.04 0.06 -12.68
CA ALA A 17 -15.44 0.47 -12.73
C ALA A 17 -15.92 0.83 -11.31
N ALA A 18 -16.80 1.83 -11.18
CA ALA A 18 -17.19 2.36 -9.88
C ALA A 18 -17.75 1.28 -8.92
N ASN A 19 -18.61 0.41 -9.43
CA ASN A 19 -19.17 -0.71 -8.65
C ASN A 19 -18.11 -1.73 -8.21
N GLU A 20 -17.09 -1.96 -9.04
CA GLU A 20 -15.95 -2.82 -8.70
C GLU A 20 -15.09 -2.17 -7.60
N ALA A 21 -14.82 -0.87 -7.71
CA ALA A 21 -14.07 -0.12 -6.72
C ALA A 21 -14.78 -0.08 -5.36
N ASP A 22 -16.11 0.13 -5.34
CA ASP A 22 -16.91 0.12 -4.11
C ASP A 22 -16.90 -1.25 -3.42
N ALA A 23 -17.07 -2.33 -4.20
CA ALA A 23 -17.02 -3.69 -3.67
C ALA A 23 -15.62 -4.04 -3.13
N LEU A 24 -14.56 -3.63 -3.83
CA LEU A 24 -13.19 -3.81 -3.39
C LEU A 24 -12.93 -3.04 -2.08
N LEU A 25 -13.36 -1.78 -1.99
CA LEU A 25 -13.21 -0.98 -0.78
C LEU A 25 -13.91 -1.64 0.42
N ALA A 26 -15.17 -2.04 0.26
CA ALA A 26 -15.92 -2.71 1.32
C ALA A 26 -15.22 -3.99 1.80
N GLY A 27 -14.76 -4.82 0.85
CA GLY A 27 -14.02 -6.03 1.18
C GLY A 27 -12.69 -5.78 1.87
N LEU A 28 -11.94 -4.74 1.45
CA LEU A 28 -10.65 -4.39 2.07
C LEU A 28 -10.84 -3.87 3.50
N LEU A 29 -11.88 -3.08 3.75
CA LEU A 29 -12.20 -2.58 5.09
C LEU A 29 -12.50 -3.73 6.06
N GLU A 30 -13.15 -4.79 5.58
CA GLU A 30 -13.53 -5.94 6.40
C GLU A 30 -12.40 -6.97 6.58
N GLN A 31 -11.68 -7.30 5.50
CA GLN A 31 -10.79 -8.48 5.48
C GLN A 31 -9.32 -8.16 5.75
N VAL A 32 -8.89 -6.91 5.56
CA VAL A 32 -7.50 -6.54 5.83
C VAL A 32 -7.32 -6.34 7.34
N PRO A 33 -6.33 -7.00 7.97
CA PRO A 33 -6.05 -6.81 9.40
C PRO A 33 -5.30 -5.49 9.61
N TRP A 34 -6.03 -4.38 9.56
CA TRP A 34 -5.49 -3.03 9.71
C TRP A 34 -4.82 -2.82 11.07
N GLU A 35 -3.58 -2.31 11.06
CA GLU A 35 -2.81 -2.06 12.28
C GLU A 35 -2.11 -0.70 12.23
N VAL A 36 -1.79 -0.15 13.41
CA VAL A 36 -0.96 1.06 13.51
C VAL A 36 0.50 0.62 13.47
N HIS A 37 1.18 0.88 12.37
CA HIS A 37 2.62 0.62 12.26
C HIS A 37 3.44 1.65 13.04
N ARG A 38 4.43 1.18 13.78
CA ARG A 38 5.42 2.04 14.45
C ARG A 38 6.68 2.15 13.60
N ILE A 39 7.20 3.35 13.46
CA ILE A 39 8.42 3.65 12.70
C ILE A 39 9.40 4.42 13.58
N ARG A 40 10.68 4.46 13.19
CA ARG A 40 11.72 5.17 13.93
C ARG A 40 12.03 6.53 13.31
N MET A 41 11.54 7.59 13.95
CA MET A 41 11.81 8.97 13.56
C MET A 41 12.70 9.65 14.60
N PHE A 42 13.81 10.26 14.15
CA PHE A 42 14.78 10.95 15.01
C PHE A 42 15.22 10.11 16.23
N GLY A 43 15.46 8.82 16.00
CA GLY A 43 15.89 7.87 17.03
C GLY A 43 14.79 7.32 17.94
N ARG A 44 13.56 7.85 17.87
CA ARG A 44 12.41 7.47 18.70
C ARG A 44 11.39 6.66 17.91
N TRP A 45 10.71 5.74 18.59
CA TRP A 45 9.56 5.01 18.03
C TRP A 45 8.31 5.88 18.08
N VAL A 46 7.68 6.09 16.93
CA VAL A 46 6.44 6.85 16.79
C VAL A 46 5.40 6.03 16.05
N ASP A 47 4.15 6.25 16.39
CA ASP A 47 3.01 5.62 15.73
C ASP A 47 2.73 6.35 14.42
N SER A 48 2.53 5.59 13.34
CA SER A 48 2.12 6.18 12.07
C SER A 48 0.70 6.74 12.20
N PRO A 49 0.43 7.96 11.71
CA PRO A 49 -0.91 8.54 11.76
C PRO A 49 -1.78 7.98 10.64
N ARG A 50 -1.91 6.65 10.55
CA ARG A 50 -2.76 5.90 9.62
C ARG A 50 -2.78 4.44 10.05
N LEU A 51 -3.74 3.67 9.52
CA LEU A 51 -3.67 2.22 9.57
C LEU A 51 -2.98 1.70 8.31
N SER A 52 -2.25 0.61 8.43
CA SER A 52 -1.57 0.00 7.30
C SER A 52 -1.48 -1.51 7.45
N CYS A 53 -1.25 -2.18 6.32
CA CYS A 53 -1.00 -3.62 6.27
C CYS A 53 0.00 -3.90 5.15
N TRP A 54 1.08 -4.61 5.48
CA TRP A 54 2.03 -5.11 4.49
C TRP A 54 1.54 -6.48 4.02
N ILE A 55 1.23 -6.62 2.73
CA ILE A 55 0.67 -7.82 2.11
C ILE A 55 1.65 -8.29 1.04
N GLY A 56 1.87 -9.59 0.89
CA GLY A 56 2.80 -10.07 -0.12
C GLY A 56 3.00 -11.58 -0.13
N ASP A 57 3.84 -12.00 -1.06
CA ASP A 57 4.26 -13.39 -1.18
C ASP A 57 5.14 -13.79 0.04
N PRO A 58 5.23 -15.08 0.39
CA PRO A 58 6.13 -15.52 1.45
C PRO A 58 7.57 -15.05 1.20
N GLY A 59 8.17 -14.41 2.21
CA GLY A 59 9.55 -13.93 2.12
C GLY A 59 9.73 -12.52 1.55
N THR A 60 8.65 -11.82 1.16
CA THR A 60 8.73 -10.42 0.72
C THR A 60 8.72 -9.44 1.90
N GLY A 61 9.46 -9.76 2.96
CA GLY A 61 9.62 -8.88 4.11
C GLY A 61 10.31 -7.58 3.72
N TYR A 62 9.88 -6.47 4.30
CA TYR A 62 10.41 -5.14 4.00
C TYR A 62 10.87 -4.43 5.26
N VAL A 63 12.00 -3.73 5.19
CA VAL A 63 12.51 -2.92 6.30
C VAL A 63 12.42 -1.46 5.93
N TYR A 64 11.71 -0.70 6.75
CA TYR A 64 11.56 0.75 6.57
C TYR A 64 11.63 1.47 7.90
N SER A 65 12.44 2.54 7.94
CA SER A 65 12.62 3.36 9.13
C SER A 65 12.93 2.53 10.40
N GLY A 66 13.76 1.49 10.25
CA GLY A 66 14.15 0.58 11.33
C GLY A 66 13.06 -0.40 11.79
N ALA A 67 11.85 -0.34 11.22
CA ALA A 67 10.79 -1.32 11.42
C ALA A 67 10.87 -2.41 10.35
N ARG A 68 10.62 -3.66 10.74
CA ARG A 68 10.50 -4.79 9.81
C ARG A 68 9.03 -5.16 9.66
N PHE A 69 8.57 -5.21 8.42
CA PHE A 69 7.22 -5.56 8.02
C PHE A 69 7.23 -6.94 7.39
N GLU A 70 6.55 -7.88 8.05
CA GLU A 70 6.34 -9.23 7.52
C GLU A 70 5.03 -9.27 6.71
N PRO A 71 5.03 -9.88 5.52
CA PRO A 71 3.86 -9.85 4.66
C PRO A 71 2.74 -10.70 5.25
N ARG A 72 1.55 -10.12 5.31
CA ARG A 72 0.31 -10.88 5.42
C ARG A 72 0.02 -11.55 4.08
N PRO A 73 -0.59 -12.75 4.08
CA PRO A 73 -1.04 -13.39 2.84
C PRO A 73 -2.01 -12.49 2.08
N TRP A 74 -2.00 -12.60 0.75
CA TRP A 74 -2.92 -11.89 -0.12
C TRP A 74 -4.39 -12.24 0.19
N PRO A 75 -5.24 -11.23 0.46
CA PRO A 75 -6.69 -11.42 0.45
C PRO A 75 -7.16 -11.85 -0.95
N ALA A 76 -8.18 -12.71 -1.03
CA ALA A 76 -8.64 -13.27 -2.30
C ALA A 76 -9.00 -12.20 -3.35
N MET A 77 -9.58 -11.07 -2.92
CA MET A 77 -9.90 -9.95 -3.82
C MET A 77 -8.66 -9.29 -4.42
N LEU A 78 -7.58 -9.11 -3.64
CA LEU A 78 -6.34 -8.54 -4.15
C LEU A 78 -5.58 -9.55 -5.01
N GLN A 79 -5.62 -10.83 -4.65
CA GLN A 79 -5.06 -11.89 -5.47
C GLN A 79 -5.73 -11.94 -6.85
N ALA A 80 -7.05 -11.75 -6.92
CA ALA A 80 -7.80 -11.70 -8.17
C ALA A 80 -7.51 -10.43 -8.99
N LEU A 81 -7.25 -9.30 -8.32
CA LEU A 81 -6.95 -8.03 -8.98
C LEU A 81 -5.50 -7.94 -9.48
N ARG A 82 -4.55 -8.61 -8.81
CA ARG A 82 -3.11 -8.52 -9.05
C ARG A 82 -2.70 -8.68 -10.53
N PRO A 83 -3.20 -9.66 -11.31
CA PRO A 83 -2.80 -9.78 -12.71
C PRO A 83 -3.10 -8.53 -13.57
N ARG A 84 -4.21 -7.84 -13.27
CA ARG A 84 -4.57 -6.58 -13.96
C ARG A 84 -3.64 -5.44 -13.56
N ILE A 85 -3.24 -5.39 -12.28
CA ILE A 85 -2.24 -4.42 -11.80
C ILE A 85 -0.90 -4.70 -12.48
N ASP A 86 -0.49 -5.96 -12.54
CA ASP A 86 0.77 -6.38 -13.16
C ASP A 86 0.83 -6.00 -14.65
N GLU A 87 -0.27 -6.24 -15.38
CA GLU A 87 -0.43 -5.83 -16.77
C GLU A 87 -0.36 -4.30 -16.94
N ALA A 88 -1.10 -3.54 -16.12
CA ALA A 88 -1.11 -2.09 -16.18
C ALA A 88 0.25 -1.46 -15.80
N ALA A 89 0.99 -2.10 -14.89
CA ALA A 89 2.31 -1.65 -14.46
C ALA A 89 3.45 -2.17 -15.36
N GLY A 90 3.19 -3.16 -16.22
CA GLY A 90 4.20 -3.82 -17.04
C GLY A 90 5.21 -4.67 -16.23
N VAL A 91 4.90 -4.98 -14.97
CA VAL A 91 5.78 -5.72 -14.07
C VAL A 91 4.96 -6.49 -13.04
N ALA A 92 5.41 -7.70 -12.70
CA ALA A 92 4.78 -8.50 -11.65
C ALA A 92 5.07 -7.89 -10.27
N MET A 93 4.01 -7.49 -9.56
CA MET A 93 4.10 -7.10 -8.16
C MET A 93 4.28 -8.34 -7.30
N ASN A 94 5.02 -8.24 -6.19
CA ASN A 94 5.19 -9.34 -5.22
C ASN A 94 4.70 -8.98 -3.80
N SER A 95 4.37 -7.70 -3.60
CA SER A 95 3.91 -7.16 -2.34
C SER A 95 3.13 -5.85 -2.57
N VAL A 96 2.34 -5.45 -1.57
CA VAL A 96 1.61 -4.19 -1.52
C VAL A 96 1.55 -3.67 -0.09
N LEU A 97 1.81 -2.37 0.10
CA LEU A 97 1.48 -1.68 1.34
C LEU A 97 0.10 -1.05 1.20
N ALA A 98 -0.89 -1.62 1.89
CA ALA A 98 -2.20 -0.99 2.00
C ALA A 98 -2.15 0.09 3.09
N ASN A 99 -2.66 1.29 2.80
CA ASN A 99 -2.80 2.39 3.76
C ASN A 99 -4.27 2.81 3.84
N LEU A 100 -4.82 2.87 5.05
CA LEU A 100 -6.17 3.33 5.32
C LEU A 100 -6.10 4.64 6.10
N TYR A 101 -6.57 5.71 5.45
CA TYR A 101 -6.76 7.04 6.03
C TYR A 101 -8.22 7.16 6.48
N ARG A 102 -8.45 7.10 7.78
CA ARG A 102 -9.81 7.03 8.36
C ARG A 102 -10.55 8.35 8.24
N GLU A 103 -9.80 9.44 8.36
CA GLU A 103 -10.30 10.81 8.37
C GLU A 103 -9.16 11.77 8.00
N GLY A 104 -9.47 13.06 7.80
CA GLY A 104 -8.47 14.07 7.39
C GLY A 104 -7.36 14.38 8.39
N ARG A 105 -7.34 13.70 9.55
CA ARG A 105 -6.24 13.76 10.53
C ARG A 105 -5.17 12.70 10.29
N ASP A 106 -5.48 11.66 9.52
CA ASP A 106 -4.49 10.67 9.11
C ASP A 106 -3.63 11.25 7.98
N ALA A 107 -2.34 10.91 7.96
CA ALA A 107 -1.38 11.51 7.05
C ALA A 107 -0.18 10.60 6.73
N MET A 108 0.59 11.02 5.73
CA MET A 108 1.91 10.50 5.42
C MET A 108 2.86 11.69 5.29
N GLY A 109 3.99 11.64 6.01
CA GLY A 109 5.05 12.62 5.82
C GLY A 109 5.70 12.49 4.44
N TRP A 110 6.29 13.59 3.96
CA TRP A 110 7.08 13.60 2.73
C TRP A 110 8.23 12.58 2.82
N HIS A 111 8.36 11.75 1.79
CA HIS A 111 9.40 10.73 1.64
C HIS A 111 9.68 10.47 0.16
#